data_AF-I6TCG9-F1
#
_entry.id   AF-I6TCG9-F1
#
_cell.length_a   1.000
_cell.length_b   1.000
_cell.length_c   1.000
_cell.angle_alpha   90.00
_cell.angle_beta   90.00
_cell.angle_gamma   90.00
#
_symmetry.space_group_name_H-M   'P 1'
#
loop_
_entity.id
_entity.type
_entity.pdbx_description
1 polymer ?
#
loop_
_entity_poly.entity_id
_entity_poly.type
_entity_poly.pdbx_seq_one_letter_code
_entity_poly.pdbx_strand_id
1 'polypeptide(L)'
;MGTFKNQKDKVVGSAKEKLGEILNKDELVDEGRAQSEAAKENDERYKARVDELEDQQAEKEAKEQDLTQERKKDDPTHKKTPLPESDHIPEQQKIDEQRMKHYTGIEEKL
;
A
#
# COMPACT_ATOMS: atom_id res chain seq x y z
N MET A 1 11.88 5.92 -3.31
CA MET A 1 12.75 7.12 -3.22
C MET A 1 12.36 8.27 -4.16
N GLY A 2 11.29 8.19 -4.97
CA GLY A 2 10.98 9.22 -5.99
C GLY A 2 10.38 10.54 -5.46
N THR A 3 9.40 10.49 -4.56
CA THR A 3 8.62 11.67 -4.12
C THR A 3 9.38 12.64 -3.22
N PHE A 4 10.10 12.12 -2.22
CA PHE A 4 10.84 12.94 -1.26
C PHE A 4 11.99 13.71 -1.93
N LYS A 5 12.70 13.07 -2.88
CA LYS A 5 13.77 13.70 -3.65
C LYS A 5 13.23 14.87 -4.48
N ASN A 6 12.12 14.67 -5.18
CA ASN A 6 11.51 15.71 -6.01
C ASN A 6 11.01 16.90 -5.17
N GLN A 7 10.41 16.65 -4.00
CA GLN A 7 10.04 17.72 -3.07
C GLN A 7 11.25 18.52 -2.60
N LYS A 8 12.35 17.84 -2.23
CA LYS A 8 13.60 18.50 -1.87
C LYS A 8 14.13 19.34 -3.02
N ASP A 9 14.17 18.79 -4.23
CA ASP A 9 14.71 19.48 -5.41
C ASP A 9 13.90 20.74 -5.75
N LYS A 10 12.56 20.73 -5.58
CA LYS A 10 11.74 21.96 -5.70
C LYS A 10 12.08 23.02 -4.66
N VAL A 11 12.26 22.63 -3.39
CA VAL A 11 12.60 23.57 -2.32
C VAL A 11 13.98 24.17 -2.53
N VAL A 12 14.96 23.33 -2.90
CA VAL A 12 16.33 23.76 -3.18
C VAL A 12 16.37 24.66 -4.41
N GLY A 13 15.67 24.31 -5.49
CA GLY A 13 15.57 25.13 -6.69
C GLY A 13 14.99 26.52 -6.39
N SER A 14 13.87 26.58 -5.65
CA SER A 14 13.27 27.85 -5.22
C SER A 14 14.21 28.68 -4.34
N ALA A 15 14.98 28.04 -3.47
CA ALA A 15 15.98 28.74 -2.66
C ALA A 15 17.12 29.31 -3.51
N LYS A 16 17.60 28.55 -4.51
CA LYS A 16 18.61 29.02 -5.47
C LYS A 16 18.12 30.21 -6.27
N GLU A 17 16.88 30.17 -6.77
CA GLU A 17 16.27 31.30 -7.48
C GLU A 17 16.26 32.57 -6.62
N LYS A 18 15.73 32.50 -5.40
CA LYS A 18 15.66 33.65 -4.50
C LYS A 18 17.05 34.17 -4.10
N LEU A 19 18.00 33.28 -3.84
CA LEU A 19 19.37 33.67 -3.52
C LEU A 19 20.08 34.28 -4.72
N GLY A 20 19.83 33.76 -5.93
CA GLY A 20 20.35 34.30 -7.17
C GLY A 20 19.84 35.72 -7.44
N GLU A 21 18.55 35.96 -7.24
CA GLU A 21 17.95 37.29 -7.34
C GLU A 21 18.55 38.28 -6.33
N ILE A 22 18.69 37.88 -5.06
CA ILE A 22 19.26 38.74 -4.02
C ILE A 22 20.74 39.07 -4.30
N LEU A 23 21.49 38.12 -4.85
CA LEU A 23 22.92 38.25 -5.11
C LEU A 23 23.25 38.78 -6.51
N ASN A 24 22.24 39.08 -7.35
CA ASN A 24 22.40 39.40 -8.77
C ASN A 24 23.28 38.38 -9.51
N LYS A 25 22.99 37.08 -9.32
CA LYS A 25 23.69 35.96 -9.97
C LYS A 25 22.72 35.17 -10.83
N ASP A 26 22.66 35.51 -12.11
CA ASP A 26 21.74 34.90 -13.09
C ASP A 26 21.96 33.38 -13.22
N GLU A 27 23.22 32.93 -13.19
CA GLU A 27 23.55 31.49 -13.24
C GLU A 27 22.86 30.69 -12.12
N LEU A 28 22.78 31.27 -10.92
CA LEU A 28 22.15 30.63 -9.76
C LEU A 28 20.63 30.60 -9.88
N VAL A 29 20.05 31.62 -10.53
CA VAL A 29 18.62 31.67 -10.85
C VAL A 29 18.28 30.58 -11.87
N ASP A 30 19.07 30.47 -12.93
CA ASP A 30 18.84 29.49 -13.99
C ASP A 30 19.03 28.05 -13.48
N GLU A 31 20.05 27.79 -12.65
CA GLU A 31 20.21 26.51 -11.97
C GLU A 31 19.02 26.18 -11.07
N GLY A 32 18.50 27.17 -10.35
CA GLY A 32 17.35 27.00 -9.48
C GLY A 32 16.09 26.63 -10.26
N ARG A 33 15.83 27.32 -11.38
CA ARG A 33 14.72 27.02 -12.29
C ARG A 33 14.84 25.63 -12.88
N ALA A 34 16.01 25.28 -13.43
CA ALA A 34 16.25 23.97 -14.02
C ALA A 34 16.04 22.84 -13.01
N GLN A 35 16.51 23.01 -11.76
CA GLN A 35 16.31 22.02 -10.70
C GLN A 35 14.82 21.90 -10.30
N SER A 36 14.10 23.02 -10.19
CA SER A 36 12.66 23.04 -9.91
C SER A 36 11.84 22.39 -11.02
N GLU A 37 12.18 22.65 -12.29
CA GLU A 37 11.50 22.08 -13.46
C GLU A 37 11.72 20.57 -13.58
N ALA A 38 12.97 20.10 -13.47
CA ALA A 38 13.27 18.68 -13.49
C ALA A 38 12.55 17.91 -12.37
N ALA A 39 12.35 18.55 -11.21
CA ALA A 39 11.58 17.96 -10.12
C ALA A 39 10.07 17.90 -10.41
N LYS A 40 9.51 18.89 -11.10
CA LYS A 40 8.10 18.87 -11.55
C LYS A 40 7.87 17.78 -12.58
N GLU A 41 8.73 17.69 -13.59
CA GLU A 41 8.62 16.69 -14.65
C GLU A 41 8.69 15.26 -14.08
N ASN A 42 9.61 15.01 -13.14
CA ASN A 42 9.70 13.71 -12.48
C ASN A 42 8.50 13.39 -11.60
N ASP A 43 7.89 14.38 -10.95
CA ASP A 43 6.64 14.20 -10.20
C ASP A 43 5.47 13.84 -11.13
N GLU A 44 5.37 14.50 -12.29
CA GLU A 44 4.32 14.21 -13.28
C GLU A 44 4.46 12.80 -13.85
N ARG A 45 5.69 12.40 -14.21
CA ARG A 45 5.97 11.02 -14.64
C ARG A 45 5.63 10.00 -13.56
N TYR A 46 5.93 10.31 -12.30
CA TYR A 46 5.59 9.41 -11.20
C TYR A 46 4.08 9.27 -11.03
N LYS A 47 3.33 10.38 -11.10
CA LYS A 47 1.86 10.36 -11.04
C LYS A 47 1.27 9.55 -12.20
N ALA A 48 1.69 9.81 -13.43
CA ALA A 48 1.21 9.07 -14.59
C ALA A 48 1.43 7.55 -14.45
N ARG A 49 2.56 7.15 -13.87
CA ARG A 49 2.84 5.74 -13.58
C ARG A 49 1.95 5.16 -12.48
N VAL A 50 1.59 5.95 -11.47
CA VAL A 50 0.65 5.53 -10.43
C VAL A 50 -0.74 5.34 -11.04
N ASP A 51 -1.20 6.30 -11.83
CA ASP A 51 -2.50 6.24 -12.51
C ASP A 51 -2.59 4.99 -13.41
N GLU A 52 -1.54 4.71 -14.20
CA GLU A 52 -1.48 3.49 -15.03
C GLU A 52 -1.57 2.19 -14.19
N LEU A 53 -0.92 2.15 -13.02
CA LEU A 53 -0.96 1.00 -12.14
C LEU A 53 -2.33 0.83 -11.47
N GLU A 54 -2.98 1.93 -11.11
CA GLU A 54 -4.35 1.93 -10.56
C GLU A 54 -5.36 1.44 -11.60
N ASP A 55 -5.24 1.90 -12.85
CA ASP A 55 -6.07 1.42 -13.96
C ASP A 55 -5.88 -0.09 -14.19
N GLN A 56 -4.63 -0.57 -14.24
CA GLN A 56 -4.34 -2.00 -14.36
C GLN A 56 -4.88 -2.81 -13.19
N GLN A 57 -4.90 -2.26 -11.98
CA GLN A 57 -5.47 -2.92 -10.82
C GLN A 57 -7.00 -2.96 -10.92
N ALA A 58 -7.65 -1.87 -11.31
CA ALA A 58 -9.09 -1.83 -11.51
C ALA A 58 -9.55 -2.84 -12.58
N GLU A 59 -8.80 -2.98 -13.69
CA GLU A 59 -9.08 -4.00 -14.71
C GLU A 59 -8.96 -5.43 -14.16
N LYS A 60 -7.93 -5.70 -13.36
CA LYS A 60 -7.75 -7.01 -12.72
C LYS A 60 -8.87 -7.31 -11.74
N GLU A 61 -9.23 -6.35 -10.89
CA GLU A 61 -10.33 -6.49 -9.94
C GLU A 61 -11.67 -6.72 -10.66
N ALA A 62 -11.95 -6.01 -11.74
CA ALA A 62 -13.13 -6.23 -12.56
C ALA A 62 -13.17 -7.65 -13.15
N LYS A 63 -12.04 -8.14 -13.66
CA LYS A 63 -11.91 -9.50 -14.20
C LYS A 63 -12.07 -10.58 -13.12
N GLU A 64 -11.51 -10.37 -11.94
CA GLU A 64 -11.69 -11.28 -10.80
C GLU A 64 -13.14 -11.30 -10.33
N GLN A 65 -13.80 -10.14 -10.26
CA GLN A 65 -15.22 -10.07 -9.91
C GLN A 65 -16.09 -10.85 -10.92
N ASP A 66 -15.86 -10.68 -12.22
CA ASP A 66 -16.59 -11.41 -13.25
C ASP A 66 -16.36 -12.94 -13.14
N LEU A 67 -15.11 -13.37 -12.97
CA LEU A 67 -14.75 -14.78 -12.72
C LEU A 67 -15.40 -15.34 -11.45
N THR A 68 -15.53 -14.56 -10.37
CA THR A 68 -16.24 -15.02 -9.17
C THR A 68 -17.75 -15.12 -9.39
N GLN A 69 -18.33 -14.32 -10.29
CA GLN A 69 -19.74 -14.44 -10.66
C GLN A 69 -19.99 -15.64 -11.57
N GLU A 70 -19.10 -15.92 -12.53
CA GLU A 70 -19.17 -17.14 -13.36
C GLU A 70 -19.03 -18.41 -12.51
N ARG A 71 -18.05 -18.46 -11.59
CA ARG A 71 -17.91 -19.58 -10.65
C ARG A 71 -19.12 -19.81 -9.75
N LYS A 72 -19.92 -18.76 -9.45
CA LYS A 72 -21.18 -18.91 -8.70
C LYS A 72 -22.30 -19.52 -9.54
N LYS A 73 -22.23 -19.49 -10.87
CA LYS A 73 -23.27 -20.03 -11.76
C LYS A 73 -23.07 -21.52 -12.08
N ASP A 74 -21.85 -22.04 -11.95
CA ASP A 74 -21.49 -23.37 -12.45
C ASP A 74 -21.45 -24.53 -11.43
N ASP A 75 -21.89 -24.35 -10.19
CA ASP A 75 -21.91 -25.48 -9.23
C ASP A 75 -23.28 -25.71 -8.56
N PRO A 76 -24.17 -26.52 -9.16
CA PRO A 76 -25.37 -27.03 -8.47
C PRO A 76 -25.05 -28.13 -7.45
N THR A 77 -23.77 -28.49 -7.27
CA THR A 77 -23.28 -29.59 -6.44
C THR A 77 -22.63 -29.14 -5.13
N HIS A 78 -22.56 -27.84 -4.84
CA HIS A 78 -22.34 -27.34 -3.47
C HIS A 78 -23.56 -27.61 -2.57
N LYS A 79 -23.95 -28.88 -2.45
CA LYS A 79 -24.56 -29.38 -1.23
C LYS A 79 -23.56 -29.04 -0.13
N LYS A 80 -24.02 -28.27 0.84
CA LYS A 80 -23.33 -28.10 2.12
C LYS A 80 -23.19 -29.48 2.74
N THR A 81 -22.17 -30.25 2.37
CA THR A 81 -21.66 -31.28 3.25
C THR A 81 -21.29 -30.53 4.53
N PRO A 82 -21.90 -30.86 5.68
CA PRO A 82 -21.45 -30.31 6.95
C PRO A 82 -19.94 -30.52 7.00
N LEU A 83 -19.18 -29.48 7.37
CA LEU A 83 -17.78 -29.72 7.70
C LEU A 83 -17.75 -30.88 8.69
N PRO A 84 -16.83 -31.86 8.56
CA PRO A 84 -16.63 -32.82 9.63
C PRO A 84 -16.45 -32.01 10.90
N GLU A 85 -17.29 -32.28 11.91
CA GLU A 85 -17.18 -31.64 13.21
C GLU A 85 -15.72 -31.78 13.63
N SER A 86 -15.00 -30.66 13.63
CA SER A 86 -13.58 -30.64 13.95
C SER A 86 -13.43 -31.40 15.26
N ASP A 87 -12.62 -32.46 15.23
CA ASP A 87 -12.30 -33.33 16.36
C ASP A 87 -12.31 -32.48 17.62
N HIS A 88 -13.38 -32.62 18.41
CA HIS A 88 -13.55 -31.84 19.61
C HIS A 88 -12.34 -32.15 20.48
N ILE A 89 -11.48 -31.14 20.68
CA ILE A 89 -10.40 -31.17 21.66
C ILE A 89 -10.99 -31.82 22.92
N PRO A 90 -10.48 -33.00 23.33
CA PRO A 90 -11.04 -33.72 24.48
C PRO A 90 -11.15 -32.76 25.66
N GLU A 91 -12.23 -32.83 26.41
CA GLU A 91 -12.51 -31.90 27.51
C GLU A 91 -11.32 -31.80 28.49
N GLN A 92 -10.57 -32.89 28.64
CA GLN A 92 -9.33 -32.95 29.40
C GLN A 92 -8.25 -31.97 28.91
N GLN A 93 -8.05 -31.83 27.59
CA GLN A 93 -7.09 -30.90 27.01
C GLN A 93 -7.52 -29.44 27.23
N LYS A 94 -8.84 -29.15 27.23
CA LYS A 94 -9.36 -27.81 27.59
C LYS A 94 -9.13 -27.48 29.06
N ILE A 95 -9.31 -28.45 29.95
CA ILE A 95 -9.07 -28.29 31.39
C ILE A 95 -7.59 -28.06 31.67
N ASP A 96 -6.71 -28.82 31.01
CA ASP A 96 -5.26 -28.70 31.18
C ASP A 96 -4.77 -27.35 30.64
N GLU A 97 -5.27 -26.88 29.51
CA GLU A 97 -4.96 -25.55 28.97
C GLU A 97 -5.41 -24.44 29.92
N GLN A 98 -6.62 -24.51 30.48
CA GLN A 98 -7.09 -23.53 31.47
C GLN A 98 -6.23 -23.55 32.73
N ARG A 99 -5.85 -24.71 33.24
CA ARG A 99 -4.93 -24.83 34.38
C ARG A 99 -3.59 -24.18 34.06
N MET A 100 -3.03 -24.44 32.89
CA MET A 100 -1.76 -23.83 32.47
C MET A 100 -1.88 -22.31 32.33
N LYS A 101 -2.99 -21.78 31.79
CA LYS A 101 -3.27 -20.34 31.72
C LYS A 101 -3.34 -19.71 33.13
N HIS A 102 -3.99 -20.37 34.08
CA HIS A 102 -4.07 -19.92 35.48
C HIS A 102 -2.70 -19.92 36.18
N TYR A 103 -1.84 -20.91 35.93
CA TYR A 103 -0.51 -20.97 36.55
C TYR A 103 0.51 -20.03 35.90
N THR A 104 0.36 -19.73 34.60
CA THR A 104 1.31 -18.88 33.85
C THR A 104 0.91 -17.41 33.82
N GLY A 105 -0.35 -17.06 34.14
CA GLY A 105 -0.84 -15.69 34.19
C GLY A 105 -0.91 -14.98 32.84
N ILE A 106 -0.82 -15.72 31.73
CA ILE A 106 -0.95 -15.18 30.38
C ILE A 106 -2.43 -15.22 29.99
N GLU A 107 -3.13 -14.12 30.22
CA GLU A 107 -4.44 -13.90 29.60
C GLU A 107 -4.22 -13.62 28.11
N GLU A 108 -4.85 -14.42 27.23
CA GLU A 108 -4.97 -14.07 25.81
C GLU A 108 -5.79 -12.78 25.72
N LYS A 109 -5.10 -11.65 25.50
CA LYS A 109 -5.76 -10.43 25.03
C LYS A 109 -6.14 -10.63 23.57
N LEU A 110 -7.37 -11.09 23.35
CA LEU A 110 -8.13 -10.93 22.11
C LEU A 110 -9.35 -10.04 22.40
#